data_AF-A0A8B7E577-F1
#
_entry.id   AF-A0A8B7E577-F1
#
_cell.length_a   1.000
_cell.length_b   1.000
_cell.length_c   1.000
_cell.angle_alpha   90.00
_cell.angle_beta   90.00
_cell.angle_gamma   90.00
#
_symmetry.space_group_name_H-M   'P 1'
#
loop_
_entity.id
_entity.type
_entity.pdbx_description
1 polymer ?
#
loop_
_entity_poly.entity_id
_entity_poly.type
_entity_poly.pdbx_seq_one_letter_code
_entity_poly.pdbx_strand_id
1 'polypeptide(L)'
;MQKSIVLSACQLLVVGFLTTALSGTRHENLRRMAASDPIGAEQVAATVLASKSASPHGTIRLSQPCGKLLPLRKGPSSAQQLFKEPLTTQNMVQIQQNIGLSNNGMRKLGSALNQISPIRLVEPSFQQKFAQAGQKLCDHFTVSSITLAENNQISQVLHCQNLSSLSDVFLASRKMTDSAILKLGIDGGGSFLKVSFTHIIVDEDETPPHSPLQKTIKLMSPQTTKSTSVKQQLLVAIAQNTPENYHNLKLANILCGIQSHSSKYLCCWCDVSSLNLQNCGSPRTFGEIRRQHFEFINAGGDTRKSKEFKNVIHVPLVDFPDHKLVLEAIPPMELNLLLGVVKHLYKNLCKIWPGAEEWPASLHIPIQPYHGGHFNGMTA
;
A
#
# COMPACT_ATOMS: atom_id res chain seq x y z
N MET A 1 29.49 81.89 -25.54
CA MET A 1 28.98 80.54 -25.86
C MET A 1 30.17 79.59 -25.98
N GLN A 2 30.18 78.53 -25.17
CA GLN A 2 31.35 77.70 -24.83
C GLN A 2 31.27 76.28 -25.43
N LYS A 3 32.44 75.66 -25.65
CA LYS A 3 32.69 74.36 -26.29
C LYS A 3 33.26 73.32 -25.31
N SER A 4 32.88 72.06 -25.52
CA SER A 4 33.58 70.74 -25.46
C SER A 4 34.73 70.39 -24.48
N ILE A 5 34.54 69.22 -23.82
CA ILE A 5 35.43 68.05 -23.55
C ILE A 5 36.84 68.26 -22.94
N VAL A 6 37.16 67.52 -21.85
CA VAL A 6 38.45 66.81 -21.63
C VAL A 6 38.34 65.75 -20.50
N LEU A 7 38.93 64.57 -20.76
CA LEU A 7 39.29 63.48 -19.83
C LEU A 7 40.37 63.90 -18.81
N SER A 8 40.44 63.19 -17.68
CA SER A 8 41.63 63.03 -16.81
C SER A 8 41.74 63.95 -15.58
N ALA A 9 41.38 63.39 -14.42
CA ALA A 9 42.12 63.51 -13.16
C ALA A 9 41.49 62.54 -12.15
N CYS A 10 42.15 61.62 -11.45
CA CYS A 10 43.53 61.15 -11.38
C CYS A 10 43.42 59.79 -10.66
N GLN A 11 44.20 58.74 -10.93
CA GLN A 11 45.66 58.70 -10.75
C GLN A 11 46.16 59.23 -9.38
N LEU A 12 45.28 59.44 -8.39
CA LEU A 12 45.60 60.06 -7.09
C LEU A 12 45.30 59.18 -5.86
N LEU A 13 45.21 57.86 -6.04
CA LEU A 13 45.49 56.91 -4.96
C LEU A 13 46.82 56.15 -5.16
N VAL A 14 47.65 56.66 -6.08
CA VAL A 14 49.00 56.13 -6.37
C VAL A 14 50.12 57.09 -5.92
N VAL A 15 49.81 58.30 -5.41
CA VAL A 15 50.85 59.31 -5.03
C VAL A 15 50.64 59.88 -3.62
N GLY A 16 50.08 59.08 -2.69
CA GLY A 16 49.81 59.54 -1.31
C GLY A 16 50.48 58.74 -0.18
N PHE A 17 51.11 57.59 -0.48
CA PHE A 17 51.91 56.80 0.48
C PHE A 17 52.98 55.99 -0.29
N LEU A 18 53.69 56.65 -1.20
CA LEU A 18 55.00 56.18 -1.70
C LEU A 18 56.10 56.96 -1.00
N THR A 19 56.13 56.88 0.33
CA THR A 19 57.33 57.18 1.09
C THR A 19 57.88 55.86 1.61
N THR A 20 58.86 55.35 0.86
CA THR A 20 59.86 54.37 1.31
C THR A 20 59.30 53.11 1.95
N ALA A 21 58.57 52.33 1.16
CA ALA A 21 58.23 50.98 1.54
C ALA A 21 59.24 49.99 0.94
N LEU A 22 60.33 49.67 1.67
CA LEU A 22 61.12 48.45 1.45
C LEU A 22 60.13 47.27 1.32
N SER A 23 60.34 46.31 0.41
CA SER A 23 59.44 45.17 0.13
C SER A 23 58.79 44.52 1.38
N GLY A 24 59.47 44.55 2.53
CA GLY A 24 58.94 44.11 3.82
C GLY A 24 57.76 44.92 4.39
N THR A 25 57.68 46.23 4.13
CA THR A 25 56.65 47.13 4.70
C THR A 25 55.30 47.08 3.95
N ARG A 26 55.29 46.81 2.64
CA ARG A 26 54.03 46.67 1.86
C ARG A 26 53.23 45.44 2.28
N HIS A 27 53.89 44.31 2.45
CA HIS A 27 53.26 43.07 2.92
C HIS A 27 52.71 43.21 4.33
N GLU A 28 53.44 43.93 5.19
CA GLU A 28 53.01 44.17 6.57
C GLU A 28 51.79 45.10 6.64
N ASN A 29 51.72 46.13 5.78
CA ASN A 29 50.53 46.97 5.67
C ASN A 29 49.31 46.18 5.19
N LEU A 30 49.47 45.31 4.19
CA LEU A 30 48.38 44.43 3.72
C LEU A 30 47.91 43.45 4.80
N ARG A 31 48.84 42.92 5.62
CA ARG A 31 48.48 42.08 6.78
C ARG A 31 47.68 42.86 7.81
N ARG A 32 48.08 44.09 8.14
CA ARG A 32 47.33 44.95 9.08
C ARG A 32 45.94 45.28 8.55
N MET A 33 45.82 45.58 7.25
CA MET A 33 44.52 45.82 6.62
C MET A 33 43.62 44.57 6.66
N ALA A 34 44.18 43.39 6.35
CA ALA A 34 43.45 42.14 6.43
C ALA A 34 43.04 41.77 7.87
N ALA A 35 43.85 42.15 8.86
CA ALA A 35 43.51 41.97 10.28
C ALA A 35 42.41 42.93 10.75
N SER A 36 42.32 44.15 10.20
CA SER A 36 41.27 45.12 10.53
C SER A 36 39.93 44.84 9.86
N ASP A 37 39.92 44.15 8.71
CA ASP A 37 38.70 43.73 8.01
C ASP A 37 38.80 42.25 7.58
N PRO A 38 38.45 41.32 8.50
CA PRO A 38 38.52 39.89 8.22
C PRO A 38 37.58 39.46 7.09
N ILE A 39 36.38 40.06 7.01
CA ILE A 39 35.37 39.68 6.01
C ILE A 39 35.81 40.11 4.61
N GLY A 40 36.29 41.35 4.47
CA GLY A 40 36.85 41.82 3.20
C GLY A 40 38.09 41.02 2.78
N ALA A 41 38.94 40.63 3.74
CA ALA A 41 40.09 39.77 3.46
C ALA A 41 39.68 38.39 2.93
N GLU A 42 38.64 37.78 3.49
CA GLU A 42 38.08 36.52 2.99
C GLU A 42 37.50 36.65 1.58
N GLN A 43 36.78 37.72 1.29
CA GLN A 43 36.21 37.98 -0.04
C GLN A 43 37.31 38.15 -1.09
N VAL A 44 38.36 38.92 -0.79
CA VAL A 44 39.53 39.09 -1.66
C VAL A 44 40.24 37.75 -1.86
N ALA A 45 40.43 36.96 -0.80
CA ALA A 45 41.03 35.64 -0.91
C ALA A 45 40.20 34.69 -1.81
N ALA A 46 38.87 34.72 -1.68
CA ALA A 46 37.97 33.94 -2.52
C ALA A 46 38.05 34.35 -4.00
N THR A 47 38.09 35.65 -4.31
CA THR A 47 38.28 36.15 -5.68
C THR A 47 39.62 35.72 -6.27
N VAL A 48 40.71 35.79 -5.49
CA VAL A 48 42.05 35.35 -5.90
C VAL A 48 42.10 33.84 -6.14
N LEU A 49 41.41 33.04 -5.32
CA LEU A 49 41.31 31.60 -5.52
C LEU A 49 40.47 31.22 -6.74
N ALA A 50 39.45 32.03 -7.07
CA ALA A 50 38.61 31.81 -8.25
C ALA A 50 39.33 32.13 -9.56
N SER A 51 40.24 33.11 -9.57
CA SER A 51 40.97 33.53 -10.78
C SER A 51 42.18 32.66 -11.12
N LYS A 52 42.66 31.83 -10.18
CA LYS A 52 43.81 30.94 -10.43
C LYS A 52 43.40 29.65 -11.16
N SER A 53 44.14 29.33 -12.22
CA SER A 53 44.04 28.04 -12.90
C SER A 53 44.53 26.89 -12.02
N ALA A 54 43.75 25.82 -11.95
CA ALA A 54 44.15 24.61 -11.25
C ALA A 54 45.11 23.79 -12.12
N SER A 55 46.04 23.07 -11.48
CA SER A 55 46.86 22.08 -12.19
C SER A 55 45.99 20.91 -12.71
N PRO A 56 46.51 20.04 -13.60
CA PRO A 56 45.76 18.88 -14.12
C PRO A 56 45.16 17.96 -13.04
N HIS A 57 45.69 18.00 -11.82
CA HIS A 57 45.20 17.24 -10.66
C HIS A 57 44.37 18.09 -9.67
N GLY A 58 43.78 19.21 -10.13
CA GLY A 58 42.87 20.04 -9.34
C GLY A 58 43.52 20.80 -8.18
N THR A 59 44.86 20.92 -8.17
CA THR A 59 45.61 21.60 -7.10
C THR A 59 45.90 23.05 -7.47
N ILE A 60 45.51 23.99 -6.61
CA ILE A 60 45.85 25.41 -6.70
C ILE A 60 47.10 25.66 -5.85
N ARG A 61 48.08 26.41 -6.36
CA ARG A 61 49.31 26.72 -5.62
C ARG A 61 49.32 28.20 -5.18
N LEU A 62 49.46 28.43 -3.88
CA LEU A 62 49.57 29.77 -3.30
C LEU A 62 51.02 30.12 -2.97
N SER A 63 51.40 31.36 -3.23
CA SER A 63 52.68 31.93 -2.82
C SER A 63 52.69 32.12 -1.30
N GLN A 64 53.76 31.68 -0.64
CA GLN A 64 53.98 31.88 0.79
C GLN A 64 55.13 32.88 1.02
N PRO A 65 55.17 33.59 2.17
CA PRO A 65 56.24 34.52 2.50
C PRO A 65 57.64 33.89 2.48
N CYS A 66 57.73 32.60 2.82
CA CYS A 66 58.96 31.81 2.72
C CYS A 66 58.61 30.35 2.38
N GLY A 67 59.49 29.69 1.63
CA GLY A 67 59.35 28.26 1.33
C GLY A 67 58.61 27.92 0.04
N LYS A 68 58.25 26.65 -0.09
CA LYS A 68 57.57 26.10 -1.28
C LYS A 68 56.14 26.63 -1.38
N LEU A 69 55.60 26.71 -2.60
CA LEU A 69 54.20 27.08 -2.80
C LEU A 69 53.27 26.15 -2.02
N LEU A 70 52.27 26.71 -1.32
CA LEU A 70 51.28 25.96 -0.57
C LEU A 70 50.30 25.27 -1.54
N PRO A 71 50.23 23.93 -1.56
CA PRO A 71 49.24 23.23 -2.35
C PRO A 71 47.88 23.25 -1.63
N LEU A 72 46.87 23.81 -2.29
CA LEU A 72 45.48 23.73 -1.89
C LEU A 72 44.71 22.82 -2.85
N ARG A 73 43.96 21.87 -2.31
CA ARG A 73 42.94 21.14 -3.06
C ARG A 73 41.58 21.63 -2.62
N LYS A 74 40.70 21.94 -3.57
CA LYS A 74 39.28 22.11 -3.25
C LYS A 74 38.78 20.75 -2.74
N GLY A 75 38.39 20.68 -1.48
CA GLY A 75 37.77 19.48 -0.94
C GLY A 75 36.47 19.19 -1.68
N PRO A 76 36.01 17.92 -1.72
CA PRO A 76 34.65 17.63 -2.16
C PRO A 76 33.68 18.45 -1.31
N SER A 77 32.71 19.11 -1.95
CA SER A 77 31.63 19.80 -1.24
C SER A 77 31.03 18.86 -0.19
N SER A 78 30.70 19.35 1.00
CA SER A 78 29.97 18.61 2.04
C SER A 78 28.66 17.99 1.52
N ALA A 79 28.13 18.47 0.39
CA ALA A 79 27.01 17.84 -0.32
C ALA A 79 27.33 16.42 -0.86
N GLN A 80 28.58 16.11 -1.20
CA GLN A 80 28.99 14.77 -1.66
C GLN A 80 29.01 13.72 -0.54
N GLN A 81 29.03 14.14 0.74
CA GLN A 81 28.95 13.23 1.88
C GLN A 81 27.53 12.71 2.16
N LEU A 82 26.49 13.24 1.48
CA LEU A 82 25.09 12.84 1.69
C LEU A 82 24.71 11.48 1.07
N PHE A 83 25.52 10.92 0.16
CA PHE A 83 25.24 9.64 -0.49
C PHE A 83 26.37 8.62 -0.25
N LYS A 84 26.47 8.10 0.98
CA LYS A 84 27.46 7.06 1.32
C LYS A 84 27.10 5.69 0.74
N GLU A 85 25.82 5.41 0.51
CA GLU A 85 25.34 4.10 0.07
C GLU A 85 24.39 4.24 -1.13
N PRO A 86 24.49 3.37 -2.15
CA PRO A 86 23.54 3.33 -3.26
C PRO A 86 22.12 3.02 -2.76
N LEU A 87 21.11 3.58 -3.44
CA LEU A 87 19.72 3.20 -3.26
C LEU A 87 19.54 1.70 -3.54
N THR A 88 19.01 1.00 -2.54
CA THR A 88 18.72 -0.43 -2.63
C THR A 88 17.43 -0.67 -3.41
N THR A 89 17.23 -1.91 -3.88
CA THR A 89 15.98 -2.38 -4.50
C THR A 89 14.80 -2.13 -3.56
N GLN A 90 14.98 -2.29 -2.26
CA GLN A 90 13.93 -2.04 -1.28
C GLN A 90 13.56 -0.56 -1.17
N ASN A 91 14.55 0.35 -1.25
CA ASN A 91 14.26 1.79 -1.34
C ASN A 91 13.48 2.11 -2.62
N MET A 92 13.88 1.50 -3.75
CA MET A 92 13.20 1.69 -5.04
C MET A 92 11.77 1.15 -5.03
N VAL A 93 11.49 0.01 -4.37
CA VAL A 93 10.13 -0.52 -4.17
C VAL A 93 9.28 0.44 -3.32
N GLN A 94 9.83 1.02 -2.26
CA GLN A 94 9.11 2.03 -1.46
C GLN A 94 8.78 3.28 -2.29
N ILE A 95 9.74 3.76 -3.10
CA ILE A 95 9.51 4.88 -4.02
C ILE A 95 8.40 4.54 -5.01
N GLN A 96 8.40 3.33 -5.56
CA GLN A 96 7.34 2.87 -6.46
C GLN A 96 5.96 2.91 -5.81
N GLN A 97 5.84 2.39 -4.57
CA GLN A 97 4.58 2.35 -3.83
C GLN A 97 4.05 3.76 -3.50
N ASN A 98 4.93 4.72 -3.28
CA ASN A 98 4.56 6.09 -2.96
C ASN A 98 4.18 6.92 -4.19
N ILE A 99 4.86 6.70 -5.32
CA ILE A 99 4.71 7.52 -6.54
C ILE A 99 3.77 6.86 -7.57
N GLY A 100 3.52 5.55 -7.46
CA GLY A 100 2.65 4.82 -8.39
C GLY A 100 3.30 4.53 -9.75
N LEU A 101 4.64 4.48 -9.82
CA LEU A 101 5.33 4.19 -11.07
C LEU A 101 5.16 2.72 -11.50
N SER A 102 5.00 2.49 -12.80
CA SER A 102 4.99 1.12 -13.34
C SER A 102 6.37 0.46 -13.21
N ASN A 103 6.42 -0.88 -13.30
CA ASN A 103 7.70 -1.61 -13.28
C ASN A 103 8.68 -1.12 -14.37
N ASN A 104 8.15 -0.81 -15.56
CA ASN A 104 8.94 -0.22 -16.64
C ASN A 104 9.38 1.22 -16.32
N GLY A 105 8.51 2.01 -15.68
CA GLY A 105 8.85 3.33 -15.15
C GLY A 105 10.00 3.27 -14.15
N MET A 106 9.95 2.33 -13.20
CA MET A 106 11.00 2.12 -12.21
C MET A 106 12.33 1.68 -12.82
N ARG A 107 12.30 0.80 -13.84
CA ARG A 107 13.51 0.42 -14.58
C ARG A 107 14.15 1.62 -15.28
N LYS A 108 13.33 2.45 -15.95
CA LYS A 108 13.79 3.68 -16.61
C LYS A 108 14.35 4.68 -15.59
N LEU A 109 13.68 4.86 -14.45
CA LEU A 109 14.14 5.72 -13.37
C LEU A 109 15.48 5.25 -12.82
N GLY A 110 15.63 3.98 -12.49
CA GLY A 110 16.89 3.43 -11.99
C GLY A 110 18.04 3.58 -12.97
N SER A 111 17.77 3.37 -14.27
CA SER A 111 18.75 3.63 -15.34
C SER A 111 19.09 5.13 -15.45
N ALA A 112 18.10 6.02 -15.41
CA ALA A 112 18.32 7.46 -15.48
C ALA A 112 19.15 7.99 -14.31
N LEU A 113 18.84 7.57 -13.07
CA LEU A 113 19.60 7.93 -11.87
C LEU A 113 21.08 7.54 -11.98
N ASN A 114 21.36 6.37 -12.56
CA ASN A 114 22.74 5.93 -12.80
C ASN A 114 23.42 6.61 -14.00
N GLN A 115 22.68 7.23 -14.92
CA GLN A 115 23.22 7.97 -16.07
C GLN A 115 23.55 9.43 -15.72
N ILE A 116 22.74 10.08 -14.88
CA ILE A 116 22.90 11.51 -14.56
C ILE A 116 23.99 11.77 -13.50
N SER A 117 24.43 10.74 -12.78
CA SER A 117 25.37 10.87 -11.69
C SER A 117 26.71 10.24 -12.04
N PRO A 118 27.85 10.90 -11.75
CA PRO A 118 29.18 10.31 -11.90
C PRO A 118 29.42 9.16 -10.90
N ILE A 119 28.59 9.05 -9.86
CA ILE A 119 28.60 7.98 -8.86
C ILE A 119 27.37 7.12 -9.08
N ARG A 120 27.51 5.80 -8.97
CA ARG A 120 26.38 4.87 -9.06
C ARG A 120 25.41 5.11 -7.91
N LEU A 121 24.22 5.62 -8.23
CA LEU A 121 23.17 5.97 -7.26
C LEU A 121 22.26 4.81 -6.91
N VAL A 122 22.09 3.84 -7.82
CA VAL A 122 21.24 2.66 -7.61
C VAL A 122 22.11 1.41 -7.63
N GLU A 123 21.83 0.48 -6.73
CA GLU A 123 22.64 -0.70 -6.51
C GLU A 123 22.91 -1.56 -7.77
N PRO A 124 24.02 -2.33 -7.81
CA PRO A 124 24.29 -3.27 -8.89
C PRO A 124 23.17 -4.31 -9.06
N SER A 125 22.94 -4.72 -10.31
CA SER A 125 21.92 -5.72 -10.67
C SER A 125 20.50 -5.38 -10.22
N PHE A 126 20.21 -4.08 -9.98
CA PHE A 126 18.88 -3.59 -9.60
C PHE A 126 17.76 -4.17 -10.46
N GLN A 127 17.91 -4.21 -11.80
CA GLN A 127 16.85 -4.72 -12.67
C GLN A 127 16.48 -6.18 -12.38
N GLN A 128 17.47 -7.01 -12.09
CA GLN A 128 17.26 -8.42 -11.76
C GLN A 128 16.67 -8.57 -10.36
N LYS A 129 17.23 -7.88 -9.37
CA LYS A 129 16.73 -7.90 -7.99
C LYS A 129 15.31 -7.37 -7.88
N PHE A 130 14.98 -6.32 -8.63
CA PHE A 130 13.65 -5.73 -8.68
C PHE A 130 12.63 -6.66 -9.36
N ALA A 131 13.04 -7.34 -10.45
CA ALA A 131 12.20 -8.37 -11.08
C ALA A 131 11.94 -9.56 -10.12
N GLN A 132 12.97 -10.04 -9.43
CA GLN A 132 12.84 -11.11 -8.42
C GLN A 132 11.94 -10.69 -7.26
N ALA A 133 12.05 -9.43 -6.79
CA ALA A 133 11.18 -8.90 -5.75
C ALA A 133 9.70 -8.93 -6.16
N GLY A 134 9.40 -8.65 -7.43
CA GLY A 134 8.04 -8.72 -7.97
C GLY A 134 7.49 -10.13 -8.14
N GLN A 135 8.35 -11.16 -8.19
CA GLN A 135 7.96 -12.56 -8.38
C GLN A 135 7.88 -13.37 -7.07
N LYS A 136 8.20 -12.75 -5.93
CA LYS A 136 8.34 -13.43 -4.64
C LYS A 136 7.10 -14.23 -4.21
N LEU A 137 5.92 -13.86 -4.68
CA LEU A 137 4.67 -14.52 -4.34
C LEU A 137 4.19 -15.52 -5.40
N CYS A 138 4.81 -15.58 -6.59
CA CYS A 138 4.33 -16.39 -7.71
C CYS A 138 4.14 -17.86 -7.35
N ASP A 139 5.07 -18.43 -6.58
CA ASP A 139 5.06 -19.86 -6.22
C ASP A 139 3.88 -20.24 -5.29
N HIS A 140 3.22 -19.25 -4.67
CA HIS A 140 2.03 -19.49 -3.85
C HIS A 140 0.74 -19.60 -4.68
N PHE A 141 0.79 -19.27 -5.98
CA PHE A 141 -0.38 -19.25 -6.85
C PHE A 141 -0.30 -20.30 -7.95
N THR A 142 -1.46 -20.85 -8.29
CA THR A 142 -1.62 -21.76 -9.42
C THR A 142 -2.81 -21.35 -10.26
N VAL A 143 -2.85 -21.83 -11.50
CA VAL A 143 -4.00 -21.68 -12.38
C VAL A 143 -4.69 -23.03 -12.47
N SER A 144 -5.98 -23.06 -12.15
CA SER A 144 -6.84 -24.21 -12.37
C SER A 144 -7.97 -23.87 -13.33
N SER A 145 -8.38 -24.87 -14.11
CA SER A 145 -9.55 -24.76 -14.98
C SER A 145 -10.76 -25.33 -14.24
N ILE A 146 -11.78 -24.51 -14.04
CA ILE A 146 -13.04 -24.94 -13.43
C ILE A 146 -14.15 -24.88 -14.47
N THR A 147 -15.04 -25.87 -14.45
CA THR A 147 -16.27 -25.85 -15.25
C THR A 147 -17.37 -25.22 -14.41
N LEU A 148 -17.89 -24.08 -14.87
CA LEU A 148 -19.02 -23.42 -14.22
C LEU A 148 -20.29 -24.22 -14.48
N ALA A 149 -20.96 -24.65 -13.41
CA ALA A 149 -22.12 -25.55 -13.47
C ALA A 149 -23.33 -24.96 -14.20
N GLU A 150 -23.41 -23.63 -14.33
CA GLU A 150 -24.58 -22.94 -14.89
C GLU A 150 -24.59 -22.89 -16.43
N ASN A 151 -23.42 -22.96 -17.07
CA ASN A 151 -23.29 -22.79 -18.52
C ASN A 151 -22.24 -23.71 -19.17
N ASN A 152 -21.68 -24.67 -18.42
CA ASN A 152 -20.56 -25.52 -18.85
C ASN A 152 -19.35 -24.73 -19.39
N GLN A 153 -19.23 -23.45 -19.04
CA GLN A 153 -18.11 -22.64 -19.47
C GLN A 153 -16.89 -22.99 -18.62
N ILE A 154 -15.76 -23.20 -19.30
CA ILE A 154 -14.47 -23.37 -18.65
C ILE A 154 -13.95 -21.98 -18.27
N SER A 155 -13.75 -21.75 -16.98
CA SER A 155 -13.14 -20.54 -16.43
C SER A 155 -11.75 -20.87 -15.91
N GLN A 156 -10.78 -20.00 -16.22
CA GLN A 156 -9.45 -20.08 -15.63
C GLN A 156 -9.44 -19.30 -14.33
N VAL A 157 -9.06 -19.97 -13.25
CA VAL A 157 -8.97 -19.38 -11.92
C VAL A 157 -7.51 -19.39 -11.49
N LEU A 158 -6.96 -18.21 -11.31
CA LEU A 158 -5.70 -18.05 -10.57
C LEU A 158 -6.07 -18.07 -9.09
N HIS A 159 -5.51 -18.98 -8.30
CA HIS A 159 -5.77 -19.04 -6.87
C HIS A 159 -4.53 -19.43 -6.07
N CYS A 160 -4.52 -19.03 -4.81
CA CYS A 160 -3.53 -19.44 -3.85
C CYS A 160 -3.70 -20.95 -3.56
N GLN A 161 -2.59 -21.69 -3.55
CA GLN A 161 -2.59 -23.12 -3.23
C GLN A 161 -2.76 -23.37 -1.73
N ASN A 162 -2.11 -22.54 -0.90
CA ASN A 162 -2.10 -22.69 0.55
C ASN A 162 -2.18 -21.31 1.19
N LEU A 163 -3.35 -20.99 1.75
CA LEU A 163 -3.60 -19.69 2.37
C LEU A 163 -2.77 -19.49 3.64
N SER A 164 -2.49 -20.55 4.39
CA SER A 164 -1.70 -20.49 5.62
C SER A 164 -0.25 -20.09 5.31
N SER A 165 0.38 -20.73 4.32
CA SER A 165 1.76 -20.38 3.94
C SER A 165 1.87 -18.94 3.41
N LEU A 166 0.86 -18.48 2.67
CA LEU A 166 0.79 -17.09 2.20
C LEU A 166 0.56 -16.11 3.37
N SER A 167 -0.26 -16.50 4.35
CA SER A 167 -0.48 -15.75 5.59
C SER A 167 0.82 -15.58 6.37
N ASP A 168 1.59 -16.65 6.56
CA ASP A 168 2.86 -16.61 7.30
C ASP A 168 3.88 -15.68 6.63
N VAL A 169 4.00 -15.78 5.30
CA VAL A 169 4.86 -14.88 4.50
C VAL A 169 4.40 -13.42 4.65
N PHE A 170 3.09 -13.19 4.66
CA PHE A 170 2.54 -11.85 4.83
C PHE A 170 2.79 -11.29 6.24
N LEU A 171 2.51 -12.05 7.29
CA LEU A 171 2.75 -11.68 8.69
C LEU A 171 4.24 -11.38 8.94
N ALA A 172 5.13 -12.25 8.45
CA ALA A 172 6.57 -12.05 8.54
C ALA A 172 7.02 -10.79 7.80
N SER A 173 6.47 -10.53 6.61
CA SER A 173 6.82 -9.34 5.81
C SER A 173 6.37 -8.02 6.47
N ARG A 174 5.30 -8.07 7.25
CA ARG A 174 4.69 -6.90 7.92
C ARG A 174 5.15 -6.72 9.36
N LYS A 175 5.91 -7.67 9.92
CA LYS A 175 6.32 -7.70 11.34
C LYS A 175 5.10 -7.62 12.29
N MET A 176 4.03 -8.32 11.92
CA MET A 176 2.78 -8.35 12.69
C MET A 176 2.77 -9.53 13.66
N THR A 177 2.10 -9.39 14.80
CA THR A 177 1.90 -10.43 15.83
C THR A 177 0.68 -11.31 15.53
N ASP A 178 0.61 -12.48 16.19
CA ASP A 178 -0.38 -13.55 15.96
C ASP A 178 -1.85 -13.16 16.25
N SER A 179 -2.11 -11.99 16.84
CA SER A 179 -3.45 -11.49 17.20
C SER A 179 -4.16 -10.78 16.03
N ALA A 180 -4.23 -11.44 14.87
CA ALA A 180 -4.89 -10.90 13.69
C ALA A 180 -6.15 -11.69 13.31
N ILE A 181 -7.28 -10.98 13.15
CA ILE A 181 -8.47 -11.54 12.51
C ILE A 181 -8.23 -11.59 11.01
N LEU A 182 -8.46 -12.76 10.42
CA LEU A 182 -8.36 -12.98 8.99
C LEU A 182 -9.72 -12.70 8.34
N LYS A 183 -9.76 -11.72 7.44
CA LYS A 183 -10.93 -11.37 6.65
C LYS A 183 -10.73 -11.81 5.20
N LEU A 184 -11.61 -12.69 4.74
CA LEU A 184 -11.78 -13.00 3.32
C LEU A 184 -12.88 -12.10 2.75
N GLY A 185 -12.59 -11.41 1.66
CA GLY A 185 -13.55 -10.59 0.92
C GLY A 185 -13.70 -11.11 -0.50
N ILE A 186 -14.93 -11.22 -0.98
CA ILE A 186 -15.22 -11.57 -2.38
C ILE A 186 -15.85 -10.33 -3.01
N ASP A 187 -15.36 -9.96 -4.18
CA ASP A 187 -15.79 -8.77 -4.92
C ASP A 187 -15.85 -9.06 -6.42
N GLY A 188 -16.98 -8.76 -7.04
CA GLY A 188 -17.16 -8.77 -8.48
C GLY A 188 -17.02 -7.37 -9.06
N GLY A 189 -16.12 -7.19 -10.03
CA GLY A 189 -15.98 -5.91 -10.70
C GLY A 189 -15.05 -5.95 -11.92
N GLY A 190 -15.41 -5.21 -12.96
CA GLY A 190 -14.60 -5.08 -14.19
C GLY A 190 -14.41 -6.41 -14.94
N SER A 191 -15.43 -7.26 -14.98
CA SER A 191 -15.41 -8.62 -15.58
C SER A 191 -14.51 -9.63 -14.86
N PHE A 192 -14.18 -9.40 -13.59
CA PHE A 192 -13.47 -10.37 -12.75
C PHE A 192 -14.21 -10.58 -11.44
N LEU A 193 -14.26 -11.84 -11.00
CA LEU A 193 -14.53 -12.20 -9.62
C LEU A 193 -13.20 -12.29 -8.88
N LYS A 194 -13.08 -11.59 -7.75
CA LYS A 194 -11.84 -11.49 -6.98
C LYS A 194 -12.12 -11.98 -5.57
N VAL A 195 -11.21 -12.81 -5.06
CA VAL A 195 -11.15 -13.16 -3.65
C VAL A 195 -9.92 -12.47 -3.08
N SER A 196 -10.16 -11.70 -2.03
CA SER A 196 -9.17 -10.92 -1.31
C SER A 196 -9.03 -11.44 0.11
N PHE A 197 -7.87 -11.21 0.67
CA PHE A 197 -7.42 -11.65 1.97
C PHE A 197 -6.84 -10.44 2.70
N THR A 198 -7.26 -10.24 3.95
CA THR A 198 -6.80 -9.12 4.78
C THR A 198 -6.59 -9.59 6.21
N HIS A 199 -5.46 -9.21 6.81
CA HIS A 199 -5.28 -9.29 8.27
C HIS A 199 -5.80 -8.01 8.92
N ILE A 200 -6.70 -8.17 9.87
CA ILE A 200 -7.21 -7.10 10.73
C ILE A 200 -6.53 -7.25 12.07
N ILE A 201 -5.76 -6.23 12.48
CA ILE A 201 -5.19 -6.17 13.83
C ILE A 201 -6.34 -5.84 14.78
N VAL A 202 -6.55 -6.70 15.77
CA VAL A 202 -7.43 -6.37 16.90
C VAL A 202 -6.53 -5.81 17.99
N ASP A 203 -6.42 -4.49 18.07
CA ASP A 203 -5.86 -3.85 19.25
C ASP A 203 -6.96 -3.81 20.32
N GLU A 204 -6.80 -4.59 21.38
CA GLU A 204 -7.73 -4.59 22.53
C GLU A 204 -7.64 -3.29 23.38
N ASP A 205 -6.60 -2.47 23.19
CA ASP A 205 -6.27 -1.31 24.04
C ASP A 205 -6.35 0.08 23.35
N GLU A 206 -6.84 0.18 22.11
CA GLU A 206 -6.88 1.45 21.39
C GLU A 206 -8.01 2.38 21.87
N THR A 207 -7.72 3.18 22.90
CA THR A 207 -8.54 4.36 23.22
C THR A 207 -8.55 5.34 22.03
N PRO A 208 -9.72 5.84 21.57
CA PRO A 208 -9.77 6.77 20.45
C PRO A 208 -8.99 8.06 20.77
N PRO A 209 -8.14 8.57 19.87
CA PRO A 209 -7.39 9.80 20.15
C PRO A 209 -8.36 11.01 20.22
N HIS A 210 -8.48 11.57 21.41
CA HIS A 210 -9.41 12.66 21.71
C HIS A 210 -8.88 14.04 21.30
N SER A 211 -7.56 14.20 21.09
CA SER A 211 -6.97 15.51 20.74
C SER A 211 -6.40 15.59 19.31
N PRO A 212 -6.44 16.78 18.66
CA PRO A 212 -5.81 17.01 17.35
C PRO A 212 -4.31 16.69 17.34
N LEU A 213 -3.61 16.96 18.44
CA LEU A 213 -2.17 16.70 18.57
C LEU A 213 -1.88 15.20 18.61
N GLN A 214 -2.71 14.41 19.31
CA GLN A 214 -2.60 12.95 19.33
C GLN A 214 -2.84 12.36 17.93
N LYS A 215 -3.78 12.92 17.16
CA LYS A 215 -4.02 12.50 15.77
C LYS A 215 -2.79 12.74 14.88
N THR A 216 -2.12 13.88 15.02
CA THR A 216 -0.92 14.21 14.23
C THR A 216 0.29 13.36 14.63
N ILE A 217 0.51 13.12 15.93
CA ILE A 217 1.59 12.25 16.43
C ILE A 217 1.38 10.80 15.96
N LYS A 218 0.14 10.32 15.95
CA LYS A 218 -0.22 8.98 15.46
C LYS A 218 0.01 8.86 13.94
N LEU A 219 -0.35 9.90 13.17
CA LEU A 219 -0.11 9.97 11.72
C LEU A 219 1.39 9.96 11.34
N MET A 220 2.26 10.46 12.23
CA MET A 220 3.72 10.48 12.04
C MET A 220 4.43 9.24 12.61
N SER A 221 3.72 8.36 13.33
CA SER A 221 4.27 7.08 13.78
C SER A 221 4.40 6.10 12.59
N PRO A 222 5.55 5.44 12.40
CA PRO A 222 5.78 4.49 11.30
C PRO A 222 4.84 3.27 11.28
N GLN A 223 4.03 3.05 12.32
CA GLN A 223 3.28 1.81 12.52
C GLN A 223 1.75 1.90 12.40
N THR A 224 1.15 3.07 12.16
CA THR A 224 -0.33 3.15 12.15
C THR A 224 -0.92 3.31 10.75
N THR A 225 -0.67 2.33 9.88
CA THR A 225 -1.54 2.18 8.72
C THR A 225 -2.89 1.66 9.21
N LYS A 226 -3.93 2.51 9.18
CA LYS A 226 -5.34 2.13 9.46
C LYS A 226 -5.64 0.74 8.90
N SER A 227 -6.08 -0.18 9.75
CA SER A 227 -6.29 -1.62 9.49
C SER A 227 -7.38 -1.95 8.44
N THR A 228 -7.91 -0.95 7.74
CA THR A 228 -9.04 -1.07 6.80
C THR A 228 -8.75 -0.51 5.40
N SER A 229 -7.51 -0.13 5.09
CA SER A 229 -7.18 0.40 3.76
C SER A 229 -7.05 -0.72 2.72
N VAL A 230 -7.54 -0.47 1.50
CA VAL A 230 -7.29 -1.28 0.27
C VAL A 230 -5.79 -1.64 0.10
N LYS A 231 -4.89 -0.83 0.68
CA LYS A 231 -3.44 -1.04 0.70
C LYS A 231 -2.95 -2.27 1.50
N GLN A 232 -3.84 -2.97 2.21
CA GLN A 232 -3.54 -4.17 2.99
C GLN A 232 -4.24 -5.43 2.47
N GLN A 233 -5.01 -5.31 1.39
CA GLN A 233 -5.69 -6.44 0.77
C GLN A 233 -4.75 -7.19 -0.18
N LEU A 234 -4.69 -8.51 -0.05
CA LEU A 234 -3.99 -9.39 -0.96
C LEU A 234 -5.01 -10.17 -1.79
N LEU A 235 -4.88 -10.17 -3.12
CA LEU A 235 -5.68 -11.05 -3.95
C LEU A 235 -5.22 -12.49 -3.77
N VAL A 236 -6.13 -13.37 -3.38
CA VAL A 236 -5.88 -14.81 -3.18
C VAL A 236 -6.56 -15.68 -4.22
N ALA A 237 -7.57 -15.18 -4.90
CA ALA A 237 -8.04 -15.77 -6.14
C ALA A 237 -8.62 -14.73 -7.10
N ILE A 238 -8.57 -15.00 -8.40
CA ILE A 238 -9.22 -14.20 -9.43
C ILE A 238 -9.71 -15.11 -10.57
N ALA A 239 -10.93 -14.86 -11.02
CA ALA A 239 -11.56 -15.58 -12.12
C ALA A 239 -12.15 -14.56 -13.12
N GLN A 240 -11.82 -14.69 -14.40
CA GLN A 240 -12.33 -13.81 -15.44
C GLN A 240 -13.75 -14.23 -15.86
N ASN A 241 -14.59 -13.25 -16.22
CA ASN A 241 -15.96 -13.43 -16.71
C ASN A 241 -16.82 -14.32 -15.81
N THR A 242 -16.46 -14.41 -14.54
CA THR A 242 -17.20 -15.13 -13.52
C THR A 242 -18.03 -14.07 -12.79
N PRO A 243 -19.37 -14.10 -12.90
CA PRO A 243 -20.19 -13.12 -12.22
C PRO A 243 -20.10 -13.32 -10.71
N GLU A 244 -19.93 -12.23 -9.96
CA GLU A 244 -20.31 -12.27 -8.54
C GLU A 244 -21.83 -12.49 -8.49
N ASN A 245 -22.23 -13.54 -7.80
CA ASN A 245 -23.63 -13.90 -7.66
C ASN A 245 -23.96 -14.04 -6.18
N TYR A 246 -25.25 -14.04 -5.84
CA TYR A 246 -25.77 -14.20 -4.47
C TYR A 246 -25.30 -15.50 -3.77
N HIS A 247 -24.52 -16.37 -4.44
CA HIS A 247 -23.96 -17.57 -3.84
C HIS A 247 -22.94 -17.29 -2.73
N ASN A 248 -22.54 -16.05 -2.45
CA ASN A 248 -21.67 -15.77 -1.30
C ASN A 248 -22.34 -16.17 0.04
N LEU A 249 -23.66 -15.95 0.20
CA LEU A 249 -24.42 -16.46 1.36
C LEU A 249 -24.48 -18.01 1.35
N LYS A 250 -24.60 -18.62 0.17
CA LYS A 250 -24.54 -20.09 0.05
C LYS A 250 -23.16 -20.63 0.39
N LEU A 251 -22.10 -19.89 0.05
CA LEU A 251 -20.71 -20.23 0.33
C LEU A 251 -20.47 -20.25 1.85
N ALA A 252 -21.04 -19.31 2.60
CA ALA A 252 -20.97 -19.33 4.06
C ALA A 252 -21.55 -20.64 4.65
N ASN A 253 -22.70 -21.10 4.13
CA ASN A 253 -23.28 -22.38 4.56
C ASN A 253 -22.39 -23.58 4.14
N ILE A 254 -21.82 -23.56 2.92
CA ILE A 254 -20.90 -24.60 2.44
C ILE A 254 -19.64 -24.67 3.31
N LEU A 255 -19.02 -23.53 3.62
CA LEU A 255 -17.85 -23.44 4.50
C LEU A 255 -18.13 -24.00 5.89
N CYS A 256 -19.35 -23.82 6.38
CA CYS A 256 -19.82 -24.35 7.65
C CYS A 256 -20.41 -25.77 7.56
N GLY A 257 -20.48 -26.39 6.38
CA GLY A 257 -21.11 -27.72 6.21
C GLY A 257 -22.62 -27.77 6.49
N ILE A 258 -23.31 -26.64 6.36
CA ILE A 258 -24.75 -26.46 6.59
C ILE A 258 -25.48 -26.53 5.24
N GLN A 259 -26.69 -27.09 5.23
CA GLN A 259 -27.54 -27.13 4.04
C GLN A 259 -28.02 -25.75 3.57
N SER A 260 -28.69 -25.72 2.42
CA SER A 260 -29.12 -24.50 1.75
C SER A 260 -29.99 -23.56 2.61
N HIS A 261 -30.07 -22.31 2.16
CA HIS A 261 -30.91 -21.26 2.78
C HIS A 261 -32.43 -21.51 2.71
N SER A 262 -32.87 -22.61 2.07
CA SER A 262 -34.25 -23.07 2.05
C SER A 262 -34.57 -24.11 3.13
N SER A 263 -33.57 -24.49 3.94
CA SER A 263 -33.70 -25.48 5.00
C SER A 263 -34.30 -24.89 6.29
N LYS A 264 -34.58 -25.75 7.28
CA LYS A 264 -35.18 -25.33 8.56
C LYS A 264 -34.25 -24.41 9.35
N TYR A 265 -32.96 -24.73 9.41
CA TYR A 265 -31.94 -23.96 10.11
C TYR A 265 -30.97 -23.36 9.10
N LEU A 266 -31.44 -22.32 8.42
CA LEU A 266 -30.80 -21.74 7.23
C LEU A 266 -29.56 -20.88 7.51
N CYS A 267 -29.46 -20.29 8.70
CA CYS A 267 -28.42 -19.31 9.03
C CYS A 267 -27.10 -19.99 9.42
N CYS A 268 -25.98 -19.54 8.85
CA CYS A 268 -24.65 -19.99 9.25
C CYS A 268 -24.16 -19.34 10.56
N TRP A 269 -24.71 -18.18 10.94
CA TRP A 269 -24.28 -17.44 12.12
C TRP A 269 -25.04 -17.82 13.39
N CYS A 270 -26.29 -18.25 13.27
CA CYS A 270 -27.12 -18.63 14.40
C CYS A 270 -28.01 -19.84 14.10
N ASP A 271 -28.61 -20.41 15.14
CA ASP A 271 -29.41 -21.63 15.05
C ASP A 271 -30.92 -21.38 15.01
N VAL A 272 -31.34 -20.18 14.57
CA VAL A 272 -32.75 -19.83 14.44
C VAL A 272 -33.44 -20.72 13.39
N SER A 273 -34.68 -21.14 13.70
CA SER A 273 -35.54 -21.86 12.78
C SER A 273 -36.19 -20.90 11.78
N SER A 274 -36.38 -21.36 10.54
CA SER A 274 -37.08 -20.64 9.47
C SER A 274 -38.53 -20.28 9.81
N LEU A 275 -39.12 -20.96 10.81
CA LEU A 275 -40.44 -20.65 11.36
C LEU A 275 -40.44 -19.46 12.34
N ASN A 276 -39.27 -19.06 12.83
CA ASN A 276 -39.10 -18.08 13.91
C ASN A 276 -38.11 -16.97 13.54
N LEU A 277 -38.07 -16.55 12.28
CA LEU A 277 -37.11 -15.55 11.76
C LEU A 277 -37.26 -14.15 12.39
N GLN A 278 -38.35 -13.90 13.11
CA GLN A 278 -38.56 -12.72 13.93
C GLN A 278 -37.66 -12.66 15.18
N ASN A 279 -37.04 -13.77 15.56
CA ASN A 279 -36.19 -13.89 16.73
C ASN A 279 -34.71 -14.07 16.34
N CYS A 280 -33.80 -13.67 17.23
CA CYS A 280 -32.40 -14.04 17.11
C CYS A 280 -32.18 -15.44 17.69
N GLY A 281 -31.51 -16.31 16.94
CA GLY A 281 -31.04 -17.61 17.45
C GLY A 281 -29.74 -17.49 18.24
N SER A 282 -29.32 -18.60 18.85
CA SER A 282 -28.03 -18.68 19.53
C SER A 282 -26.90 -18.62 18.49
N PRO A 283 -25.83 -17.84 18.74
CA PRO A 283 -24.66 -17.82 17.86
C PRO A 283 -24.03 -19.20 17.70
N ARG A 284 -23.65 -19.55 16.47
CA ARG A 284 -22.96 -20.81 16.18
C ARG A 284 -21.47 -20.68 16.43
N THR A 285 -20.87 -21.73 16.98
CA THR A 285 -19.43 -21.93 17.04
C THR A 285 -19.01 -23.05 16.08
N PHE A 286 -17.73 -23.10 15.71
CA PHE A 286 -17.21 -24.22 14.89
C PHE A 286 -17.27 -25.56 15.64
N GLY A 287 -17.09 -25.55 16.97
CA GLY A 287 -17.22 -26.74 17.80
C GLY A 287 -18.64 -27.30 17.81
N GLU A 288 -19.64 -26.43 17.91
CA GLU A 288 -21.04 -26.83 17.85
C GLU A 288 -21.39 -27.44 16.49
N ILE A 289 -20.89 -26.88 15.39
CA ILE A 289 -21.09 -27.45 14.05
C ILE A 289 -20.47 -28.85 13.95
N ARG A 290 -19.22 -29.03 14.41
CA ARG A 290 -18.55 -30.35 14.42
C ARG A 290 -19.32 -31.36 15.26
N ARG A 291 -19.82 -30.95 16.43
CA ARG A 291 -20.65 -31.79 17.31
C ARG A 291 -21.95 -32.22 16.62
N GLN A 292 -22.68 -31.30 16.00
CA GLN A 292 -23.91 -31.59 15.25
C GLN A 292 -23.66 -32.53 14.07
N HIS A 293 -22.55 -32.35 13.35
CA HIS A 293 -22.14 -33.28 12.30
C HIS A 293 -21.87 -34.69 12.85
N PHE A 294 -21.14 -34.79 13.97
CA PHE A 294 -20.88 -36.07 14.61
C PHE A 294 -22.18 -36.78 15.03
N GLU A 295 -23.13 -36.04 15.61
CA GLU A 295 -24.46 -36.57 15.95
C GLU A 295 -25.26 -37.00 14.72
N PHE A 296 -25.19 -36.23 13.64
CA PHE A 296 -25.81 -36.57 12.36
C PHE A 296 -25.29 -37.89 11.78
N ILE A 297 -23.97 -38.10 11.80
CA ILE A 297 -23.35 -39.34 11.33
C ILE A 297 -23.71 -40.52 12.25
N ASN A 298 -23.67 -40.34 13.58
CA ASN A 298 -24.06 -41.39 14.53
C ASN A 298 -25.53 -41.78 14.42
N ALA A 299 -26.40 -40.87 14.00
CA ALA A 299 -27.81 -41.14 13.72
C ALA A 299 -28.05 -41.77 12.33
N GLY A 300 -26.99 -42.11 11.58
CA GLY A 300 -27.04 -42.80 10.30
C GLY A 300 -26.95 -41.91 9.07
N GLY A 301 -26.72 -40.60 9.21
CA GLY A 301 -26.41 -39.70 8.09
C GLY A 301 -27.56 -39.49 7.09
N ASP A 302 -28.81 -39.71 7.48
CA ASP A 302 -29.96 -39.50 6.60
C ASP A 302 -30.26 -38.01 6.43
N THR A 303 -29.92 -37.46 5.25
CA THR A 303 -30.10 -36.04 4.92
C THR A 303 -31.55 -35.57 5.04
N ARG A 304 -32.56 -36.45 5.01
CA ARG A 304 -33.97 -36.11 5.26
C ARG A 304 -34.25 -35.76 6.72
N LYS A 305 -33.43 -36.25 7.64
CA LYS A 305 -33.49 -36.00 9.09
C LYS A 305 -32.48 -34.93 9.56
N SER A 306 -31.67 -34.38 8.65
CA SER A 306 -30.69 -33.31 8.93
C SER A 306 -31.25 -32.12 9.74
N LYS A 307 -32.55 -31.83 9.64
CA LYS A 307 -33.23 -30.80 10.45
C LYS A 307 -33.12 -31.05 11.96
N GLU A 308 -32.97 -32.29 12.40
CA GLU A 308 -32.77 -32.66 13.81
C GLU A 308 -31.38 -32.25 14.30
N PHE A 309 -30.42 -32.14 13.38
CA PHE A 309 -29.01 -31.79 13.60
C PHE A 309 -28.68 -30.39 13.07
N LYS A 310 -29.63 -29.46 13.22
CA LYS A 310 -29.48 -28.05 12.80
C LYS A 310 -29.05 -27.86 11.33
N ASN A 311 -29.45 -28.79 10.47
CA ASN A 311 -29.12 -28.86 9.05
C ASN A 311 -27.61 -28.94 8.75
N VAL A 312 -26.79 -29.40 9.71
CA VAL A 312 -25.37 -29.69 9.51
C VAL A 312 -25.24 -31.09 8.91
N ILE A 313 -24.58 -31.19 7.75
CA ILE A 313 -24.38 -32.47 7.04
C ILE A 313 -22.92 -32.74 6.68
N HIS A 314 -22.04 -31.75 6.84
CA HIS A 314 -20.60 -31.89 6.69
C HIS A 314 -19.88 -31.20 7.85
N VAL A 315 -18.63 -31.58 8.10
CA VAL A 315 -17.73 -30.78 8.93
C VAL A 315 -17.41 -29.45 8.23
N PRO A 316 -17.08 -28.38 8.98
CA PRO A 316 -16.59 -27.15 8.37
C PRO A 316 -15.36 -27.41 7.49
N LEU A 317 -15.27 -26.72 6.36
CA LEU A 317 -14.09 -26.78 5.48
C LEU A 317 -12.88 -26.02 6.06
N VAL A 318 -13.11 -25.24 7.12
CA VAL A 318 -12.12 -24.40 7.79
C VAL A 318 -11.79 -24.96 9.17
N ASP A 319 -10.51 -25.01 9.50
CA ASP A 319 -10.01 -25.58 10.76
C ASP A 319 -9.82 -24.51 11.84
N PHE A 320 -10.91 -23.83 12.21
CA PHE A 320 -10.91 -22.87 13.32
C PHE A 320 -11.14 -23.55 14.68
N PRO A 321 -10.67 -22.97 15.80
CA PRO A 321 -10.90 -23.51 17.14
C PRO A 321 -12.38 -23.67 17.49
N ASP A 322 -12.71 -24.66 18.33
CA ASP A 322 -14.09 -24.99 18.71
C ASP A 322 -14.87 -23.83 19.34
N HIS A 323 -14.19 -23.00 20.13
CA HIS A 323 -14.80 -21.86 20.82
C HIS A 323 -15.05 -20.66 19.89
N LYS A 324 -14.44 -20.62 18.70
CA LYS A 324 -14.55 -19.48 17.79
C LYS A 324 -15.96 -19.38 17.22
N LEU A 325 -16.53 -18.17 17.26
CA LEU A 325 -17.83 -17.90 16.66
C LEU A 325 -17.72 -17.89 15.14
N VAL A 326 -18.73 -18.43 14.46
CA VAL A 326 -18.81 -18.36 12.99
C VAL A 326 -18.88 -16.90 12.55
N LEU A 327 -19.57 -16.04 13.31
CA LEU A 327 -19.69 -14.61 13.03
C LEU A 327 -18.35 -13.87 13.03
N GLU A 328 -17.40 -14.29 13.86
CA GLU A 328 -16.06 -13.70 13.93
C GLU A 328 -15.15 -14.15 12.78
N ALA A 329 -15.33 -15.38 12.30
CA ALA A 329 -14.54 -15.94 11.21
C ALA A 329 -15.10 -15.59 9.82
N ILE A 330 -16.43 -15.55 9.69
CA ILE A 330 -17.16 -15.30 8.46
C ILE A 330 -18.09 -14.11 8.74
N PRO A 331 -17.62 -12.86 8.58
CA PRO A 331 -18.45 -11.70 8.84
C PRO A 331 -19.65 -11.65 7.88
N PRO A 332 -20.80 -11.09 8.30
CA PRO A 332 -21.95 -10.92 7.43
C PRO A 332 -21.59 -10.12 6.19
N MET A 333 -22.06 -10.60 5.04
CA MET A 333 -21.82 -9.93 3.75
C MET A 333 -22.81 -8.79 3.60
N GLU A 334 -22.43 -7.64 4.17
CA GLU A 334 -23.25 -6.43 4.30
C GLU A 334 -23.95 -6.05 2.99
N LEU A 335 -23.21 -5.97 1.88
CA LEU A 335 -23.78 -5.63 0.58
C LEU A 335 -24.90 -6.61 0.16
N ASN A 336 -24.68 -7.92 0.34
CA ASN A 336 -25.67 -8.93 -0.03
C ASN A 336 -26.93 -8.87 0.84
N LEU A 337 -26.76 -8.59 2.15
CA LEU A 337 -27.88 -8.38 3.07
C LEU A 337 -28.69 -7.13 2.69
N LEU A 338 -28.00 -6.02 2.42
CA LEU A 338 -28.63 -4.76 2.03
C LEU A 338 -29.36 -4.88 0.68
N LEU A 339 -28.76 -5.53 -0.31
CA LEU A 339 -29.41 -5.79 -1.60
C LEU A 339 -30.68 -6.63 -1.43
N GLY A 340 -30.67 -7.62 -0.52
CA GLY A 340 -31.85 -8.41 -0.18
C GLY A 340 -32.98 -7.57 0.43
N VAL A 341 -32.65 -6.71 1.40
CA VAL A 341 -33.60 -5.79 2.03
C VAL A 341 -34.17 -4.80 1.02
N VAL A 342 -33.30 -4.14 0.24
CA VAL A 342 -33.70 -3.17 -0.80
C VAL A 342 -34.61 -3.84 -1.82
N LYS A 343 -34.29 -5.07 -2.27
CA LYS A 343 -35.16 -5.84 -3.17
C LYS A 343 -36.54 -6.08 -2.58
N HIS A 344 -36.63 -6.48 -1.30
CA HIS A 344 -37.93 -6.72 -0.67
C HIS A 344 -38.74 -5.45 -0.51
N LEU A 345 -38.12 -4.34 -0.09
CA LEU A 345 -38.77 -3.05 0.02
C LEU A 345 -39.25 -2.57 -1.34
N TYR A 346 -38.39 -2.61 -2.36
CA TYR A 346 -38.72 -2.22 -3.72
C TYR A 346 -39.87 -3.05 -4.31
N LYS A 347 -39.84 -4.38 -4.16
CA LYS A 347 -40.95 -5.23 -4.63
C LYS A 347 -42.28 -4.90 -3.97
N ASN A 348 -42.27 -4.54 -2.68
CA ASN A 348 -43.49 -4.12 -2.01
C ASN A 348 -43.90 -2.71 -2.44
N LEU A 349 -42.95 -1.81 -2.70
CA LEU A 349 -43.22 -0.49 -3.24
C LEU A 349 -43.88 -0.56 -4.61
N CYS A 350 -43.38 -1.39 -5.54
CA CYS A 350 -43.99 -1.59 -6.86
C CYS A 350 -45.43 -2.12 -6.78
N LYS A 351 -45.76 -2.93 -5.76
CA LYS A 351 -47.15 -3.38 -5.54
C LYS A 351 -48.08 -2.24 -5.13
N ILE A 352 -47.57 -1.28 -4.36
CA ILE A 352 -48.35 -0.13 -3.86
C ILE A 352 -48.40 0.98 -4.93
N TRP A 353 -47.28 1.17 -5.64
CA TRP A 353 -47.10 2.18 -6.66
C TRP A 353 -46.32 1.60 -7.85
N PRO A 354 -47.01 1.11 -8.90
CA PRO A 354 -46.36 0.54 -10.08
C PRO A 354 -45.39 1.49 -10.81
N GLY A 355 -45.62 2.81 -10.71
CA GLY A 355 -44.72 3.83 -11.26
C GLY A 355 -43.31 3.82 -10.65
N ALA A 356 -43.10 3.13 -9.52
CA ALA A 356 -41.77 2.90 -8.95
C ALA A 356 -40.83 2.12 -9.89
N GLU A 357 -41.36 1.40 -10.89
CA GLU A 357 -40.54 0.67 -11.87
C GLU A 357 -39.71 1.57 -12.78
N GLU A 358 -40.17 2.80 -13.02
CA GLU A 358 -39.46 3.78 -13.86
C GLU A 358 -38.24 4.35 -13.14
N TRP A 359 -38.22 4.32 -11.80
CA TRP A 359 -37.19 4.96 -11.00
C TRP A 359 -35.80 4.31 -11.18
N PRO A 360 -35.60 2.99 -10.99
CA PRO A 360 -34.30 2.36 -11.26
C PRO A 360 -33.85 2.52 -12.72
N ALA A 361 -34.80 2.47 -13.66
CA ALA A 361 -34.51 2.66 -15.08
C ALA A 361 -33.94 4.07 -15.36
N SER A 362 -34.53 5.11 -14.77
CA SER A 362 -34.04 6.50 -14.88
C SER A 362 -32.62 6.71 -14.31
N LEU A 363 -32.24 5.87 -13.34
CA LEU A 363 -30.93 5.90 -12.70
C LEU A 363 -29.93 4.92 -13.33
N HIS A 364 -30.30 4.26 -14.44
CA HIS A 364 -29.47 3.24 -15.10
C HIS A 364 -29.06 2.09 -14.16
N ILE A 365 -29.92 1.72 -13.22
CA ILE A 365 -29.70 0.60 -12.31
C ILE A 365 -30.40 -0.64 -12.90
N PRO A 366 -29.66 -1.55 -13.57
CA PRO A 366 -30.28 -2.71 -14.19
C PRO A 366 -30.73 -3.72 -13.12
N ILE A 367 -31.98 -4.17 -13.25
CA ILE A 367 -32.48 -5.35 -12.55
C ILE A 367 -32.13 -6.57 -13.41
N GLN A 368 -31.30 -7.47 -12.89
CA GLN A 368 -30.92 -8.67 -13.63
C GLN A 368 -32.09 -9.65 -13.75
N PRO A 369 -32.31 -10.27 -14.92
CA PRO A 369 -33.47 -11.14 -15.17
C PRO A 369 -33.39 -12.49 -14.44
N TYR A 370 -32.21 -12.89 -13.95
CA TYR A 370 -32.02 -14.21 -13.32
C TYR A 370 -32.47 -14.25 -11.84
N HIS A 371 -32.95 -15.43 -11.41
CA HIS A 371 -33.39 -15.73 -10.03
C HIS A 371 -34.45 -14.76 -9.45
N GLY A 372 -35.39 -14.30 -10.27
CA GLY A 372 -36.55 -13.52 -9.82
C GLY A 372 -36.25 -12.04 -9.54
N GLY A 373 -35.34 -11.44 -10.32
CA GLY A 373 -35.09 -9.99 -10.38
C GLY A 373 -34.23 -9.48 -9.22
N HIS A 374 -33.00 -9.04 -9.45
CA HIS A 374 -32.12 -8.46 -8.42
C HIS A 374 -31.40 -7.21 -8.93
N PHE A 375 -31.16 -6.25 -8.03
CA PHE A 375 -30.34 -5.08 -8.33
C PHE A 375 -28.86 -5.48 -8.43
N ASN A 376 -28.17 -4.95 -9.43
CA ASN A 376 -26.72 -5.10 -9.55
C ASN A 376 -26.04 -4.15 -8.56
N GLY A 377 -25.13 -4.67 -7.74
CA GLY A 377 -24.23 -3.85 -6.94
C GLY A 377 -23.15 -3.25 -7.83
N MET A 378 -23.49 -2.25 -8.65
CA MET A 378 -22.45 -1.42 -9.26
C MET A 378 -21.94 -0.48 -8.18
N THR A 379 -20.78 -0.79 -7.61
CA THR A 379 -19.97 0.20 -6.91
C THR A 379 -19.55 1.25 -7.93
N ALA A 380 -20.09 2.46 -7.78
CA ALA A 380 -19.65 3.64 -8.52
C ALA A 380 -18.22 4.05 -8.12
#